data_AF-A0A258K7T0-F1
#
_entry.id   AF-A0A258K7T0-F1
#
_cell.length_a   1.000
_cell.length_b   1.000
_cell.length_c   1.000
_cell.angle_alpha   90.00
_cell.angle_beta   90.00
_cell.angle_gamma   90.00
#
_symmetry.space_group_name_H-M   'P 1'
#
loop_
_entity.id
_entity.type
_entity.pdbx_description
1 polymer ?
#
loop_
_entity_poly.entity_id
_entity_poly.type
_entity_poly.pdbx_seq_one_letter_code
_entity_poly.pdbx_strand_id
1 'polypeptide(L)'
;MAIKRFLRLRQSLEGLFPERHLYIRSGGEMRGYVFSTNKQLLAATAVGCAALWMGVCTAAMMVNALAVSSTDQQVIKQRAYYERLNADRQARLNSAVAQLSATNGSLDELAASVEKRHSALAMLVSDFKGVPGAAEALKTNPPRLLAATPVQRIQATRMDQERLIDNAETFAKSRAERLRLAMRMAGLDAGNYTGRGASLGGPLIEAKDPRALAAVLDVDEEFATRIHRAATDMSDMRALNQAAQKLPFFRPT
;
A
#
# COMPACT_ATOMS: atom_id res chain seq x y z
N MET A 1 23.49 -89.55 1.23
CA MET A 1 22.87 -89.28 2.56
C MET A 1 21.43 -88.72 2.48
N ALA A 2 21.04 -88.00 1.42
CA ALA A 2 19.69 -87.41 1.30
C ALA A 2 18.55 -88.45 1.24
N ILE A 3 18.75 -89.59 0.55
CA ILE A 3 17.70 -90.62 0.36
C ILE A 3 17.28 -91.27 1.68
N LYS A 4 18.24 -91.57 2.58
CA LYS A 4 17.93 -92.13 3.91
C LYS A 4 17.19 -91.12 4.81
N ARG A 5 17.43 -89.81 4.64
CA ARG A 5 16.68 -88.76 5.35
C ARG A 5 15.25 -88.66 4.82
N PHE A 6 15.06 -88.74 3.49
CA PHE A 6 13.75 -88.70 2.86
C PHE A 6 12.84 -89.86 3.30
N LEU A 7 13.40 -91.07 3.40
CA LEU A 7 12.66 -92.25 3.86
C LEU A 7 12.23 -92.14 5.33
N ARG A 8 13.09 -91.61 6.21
CA ARG A 8 12.73 -91.37 7.62
C ARG A 8 11.69 -90.27 7.75
N LEU A 9 11.83 -89.18 6.98
CA LEU A 9 10.86 -88.08 6.99
C LEU A 9 9.48 -88.55 6.54
N ARG A 10 9.44 -89.41 5.52
CA ARG A 10 8.20 -90.04 5.05
C ARG A 10 7.57 -90.94 6.12
N GLN A 11 8.34 -91.80 6.77
CA GLN A 11 7.83 -92.63 7.87
C GLN A 11 7.33 -91.82 9.07
N SER A 12 8.01 -90.73 9.44
CA SER A 12 7.53 -89.82 10.49
C SER A 12 6.25 -89.08 10.09
N LEU A 13 6.10 -88.69 8.82
CA LEU A 13 4.90 -88.04 8.30
C LEU A 13 3.70 -88.99 8.25
N GLU A 14 3.91 -90.24 7.86
CA GLU A 14 2.88 -91.30 7.88
C GLU A 14 2.41 -91.62 9.31
N GLY A 15 3.28 -91.48 10.31
CA GLY A 15 2.92 -91.61 11.74
C GLY A 15 2.17 -90.40 12.31
N LEU A 16 2.44 -89.18 11.84
CA LEU A 16 1.80 -87.94 12.30
C LEU A 16 0.45 -87.66 11.61
N PHE A 17 0.28 -88.09 10.36
CA PHE A 17 -0.95 -87.94 9.58
C PHE A 17 -1.45 -89.30 9.07
N PRO A 18 -1.99 -90.14 9.98
CA PRO A 18 -2.51 -91.45 9.60
C PRO A 18 -3.70 -91.30 8.65
N GLU A 19 -3.84 -92.27 7.74
CA GLU A 19 -4.98 -92.31 6.83
C GLU A 19 -6.29 -92.40 7.63
N ARG A 20 -7.18 -91.45 7.42
CA ARG A 20 -8.49 -91.39 8.10
C ARG A 20 -9.59 -91.70 7.10
N HIS A 21 -10.33 -92.76 7.39
CA HIS A 21 -11.52 -93.16 6.65
C HIS A 21 -12.74 -92.53 7.31
N LEU A 22 -13.33 -91.53 6.65
CA LEU A 22 -14.56 -90.91 7.10
C LEU A 22 -15.71 -91.48 6.27
N TYR A 23 -16.58 -92.24 6.92
CA TYR A 23 -17.77 -92.79 6.31
C TYR A 23 -18.95 -91.87 6.65
N ILE A 24 -19.42 -91.11 5.66
CA ILE A 24 -20.61 -90.29 5.80
C ILE A 24 -21.77 -91.06 5.17
N ARG A 25 -22.77 -91.41 5.98
CA ARG A 25 -24.03 -91.99 5.51
C ARG A 25 -24.98 -90.83 5.18
N SER A 26 -25.23 -90.58 3.90
CA SER A 26 -26.21 -89.58 3.46
C SER A 26 -27.21 -90.24 2.52
N GLY A 27 -28.51 -90.17 2.85
CA GLY A 27 -29.60 -90.49 1.93
C GLY A 27 -29.66 -91.92 1.37
N GLY A 28 -29.08 -92.92 2.05
CA GLY A 28 -29.17 -94.34 1.66
C GLY A 28 -27.97 -94.89 0.88
N GLU A 29 -27.03 -94.05 0.44
CA GLU A 29 -25.74 -94.50 -0.12
C GLU A 29 -24.58 -94.23 0.86
N MET A 30 -23.72 -95.23 1.06
CA MET A 30 -22.49 -95.10 1.84
C MET A 30 -21.36 -94.61 0.91
N ARG A 31 -20.99 -93.34 0.99
CA ARG A 31 -19.81 -92.81 0.29
C ARG A 31 -18.65 -92.68 1.26
N GLY A 32 -17.64 -93.54 1.09
CA GLY A 32 -16.40 -93.48 1.86
C GLY A 32 -15.42 -92.52 1.22
N TYR A 33 -15.06 -91.45 1.92
CA TYR A 33 -13.96 -90.57 1.49
C TYR A 33 -12.69 -90.96 2.26
N VAL A 34 -11.65 -91.32 1.51
CA VAL A 34 -10.33 -91.63 2.06
C VAL A 34 -9.46 -90.37 2.00
N PHE A 35 -9.13 -89.82 3.16
CA PHE A 35 -8.14 -88.76 3.28
C PHE A 35 -6.76 -89.38 3.37
N SER A 36 -6.09 -89.50 2.23
CA SER A 36 -4.71 -89.97 2.17
C SER A 36 -3.77 -89.00 2.89
N THR A 37 -2.70 -89.53 3.47
CA THR A 37 -1.65 -88.77 4.17
C THR A 37 -1.13 -87.60 3.33
N ASN A 38 -0.95 -87.79 2.02
CA ASN A 38 -0.50 -86.73 1.11
C ASN A 38 -1.48 -85.55 1.01
N LYS A 39 -2.80 -85.82 1.02
CA LYS A 39 -3.84 -84.77 0.96
C LYS A 39 -3.92 -83.99 2.27
N GLN A 40 -3.78 -84.68 3.40
CA GLN A 40 -3.75 -84.04 4.73
C GLN A 40 -2.51 -83.17 4.91
N LEU A 41 -1.34 -83.64 4.44
CA LEU A 41 -0.11 -82.88 4.47
C LEU A 41 -0.21 -81.59 3.64
N LEU A 42 -0.73 -81.69 2.41
CA LEU A 42 -0.91 -80.54 1.53
C LEU A 42 -1.87 -79.51 2.14
N ALA A 43 -2.99 -79.96 2.73
CA ALA A 43 -3.91 -79.10 3.45
C ALA A 43 -3.24 -78.43 4.67
N ALA A 44 -2.46 -79.17 5.46
CA ALA A 44 -1.72 -78.63 6.61
C ALA A 44 -0.68 -77.59 6.19
N THR A 45 0.06 -77.84 5.09
CA THR A 45 1.00 -76.86 4.54
C THR A 45 0.28 -75.61 4.04
N ALA A 46 -0.86 -75.76 3.35
CA ALA A 46 -1.66 -74.62 2.87
C ALA A 46 -2.17 -73.76 4.04
N VAL A 47 -2.68 -74.39 5.10
CA VAL A 47 -3.11 -73.69 6.33
C VAL A 47 -1.92 -72.99 7.00
N GLY A 48 -0.76 -73.65 7.09
CA GLY A 48 0.46 -73.06 7.64
C GLY A 48 0.92 -71.84 6.84
N CYS A 49 0.92 -71.92 5.52
CA CYS A 49 1.24 -70.79 4.64
C CYS A 49 0.23 -69.65 4.80
N ALA A 50 -1.07 -69.95 4.88
CA ALA A 50 -2.10 -68.94 5.11
C ALA A 50 -1.94 -68.26 6.47
N ALA A 51 -1.66 -69.01 7.53
CA ALA A 51 -1.42 -68.47 8.87
C ALA A 51 -0.17 -67.59 8.91
N LEU A 52 0.92 -68.02 8.28
CA LEU A 52 2.14 -67.21 8.13
C LEU A 52 1.86 -65.92 7.36
N TRP A 53 1.14 -66.01 6.25
CA TRP A 53 0.76 -64.84 5.45
C TRP A 53 -0.09 -63.85 6.26
N MET A 54 -1.10 -64.33 6.99
CA MET A 54 -1.91 -63.52 7.89
C MET A 54 -1.06 -62.85 8.99
N GLY A 55 -0.08 -63.56 9.54
CA GLY A 55 0.88 -63.01 10.50
C GLY A 55 1.70 -61.87 9.90
N VAL A 56 2.23 -62.04 8.69
CA VAL A 56 2.99 -61.01 7.96
C VAL A 56 2.12 -59.79 7.68
N CYS A 57 0.88 -59.96 7.21
CA CYS A 57 -0.05 -58.85 6.97
C CYS A 57 -0.35 -58.08 8.25
N THR A 58 -0.60 -58.77 9.36
CA THR A 58 -0.91 -58.14 10.65
C THR A 58 0.30 -57.34 11.17
N ALA A 59 1.50 -57.90 11.08
CA ALA A 59 2.73 -57.20 11.45
C ALA A 59 2.97 -55.97 10.57
N ALA A 60 2.78 -56.08 9.25
CA ALA A 60 2.90 -54.96 8.32
C ALA A 60 1.90 -53.84 8.61
N MET A 61 0.63 -54.16 8.91
CA MET A 61 -0.36 -53.17 9.31
C MET A 61 -0.01 -52.49 10.63
N MET A 62 0.53 -53.23 11.60
CA MET A 62 0.94 -52.66 12.89
C MET A 62 2.09 -51.65 12.72
N VAL A 63 3.09 -51.96 11.87
CA VAL A 63 4.17 -51.02 11.54
C VAL A 63 3.62 -49.78 10.82
N ASN A 64 2.70 -49.95 9.88
CA ASN A 64 2.11 -48.84 9.14
C ASN A 64 1.25 -47.94 10.06
N ALA A 65 0.48 -48.52 10.99
CA ALA A 65 -0.31 -47.78 11.96
C ALA A 65 0.58 -46.90 12.88
N LEU A 66 1.75 -47.40 13.29
CA LEU A 66 2.72 -46.63 14.06
C LEU A 66 3.39 -45.53 13.22
N ALA A 67 3.67 -45.79 11.94
CA ALA A 67 4.26 -44.81 11.02
C ALA A 67 3.30 -43.64 10.71
N VAL A 68 2.01 -43.92 10.50
CA VAL A 68 0.97 -42.90 10.23
C VAL A 68 0.92 -41.84 11.33
N SER A 69 1.03 -42.23 12.61
CA SER A 69 1.06 -41.29 13.74
C SER A 69 2.20 -40.26 13.64
N SER A 70 3.38 -40.69 13.18
CA SER A 70 4.53 -39.79 12.98
C SER A 70 4.32 -38.83 11.80
N THR A 71 3.68 -39.30 10.73
CA THR A 71 3.32 -38.50 9.56
C THR A 71 2.26 -37.46 9.92
N ASP A 72 1.22 -37.85 10.68
CA ASP A 72 0.17 -36.93 11.14
C ASP A 72 0.74 -35.81 12.02
N GLN A 73 1.66 -36.14 12.92
CA GLN A 73 2.34 -35.11 13.72
C GLN A 73 3.16 -34.15 12.86
N GLN A 74 3.83 -34.64 11.82
CA GLN A 74 4.57 -33.78 10.89
C GLN A 74 3.62 -32.89 10.08
N VAL A 75 2.50 -33.44 9.61
CA VAL A 75 1.46 -32.69 8.88
C VAL A 75 0.84 -31.61 9.75
N ILE A 76 0.52 -31.90 11.03
CA ILE A 76 -0.02 -30.91 11.97
C ILE A 76 0.99 -29.78 12.20
N LYS A 77 2.27 -30.11 12.41
CA LYS A 77 3.34 -29.12 12.60
C LYS A 77 3.52 -28.24 11.35
N GLN A 78 3.53 -28.85 10.17
CA GLN A 78 3.62 -28.13 8.90
C GLN A 78 2.42 -27.21 8.69
N ARG A 79 1.20 -27.70 8.92
CA ARG A 79 -0.02 -26.91 8.80
C ARG A 79 -0.02 -25.71 9.74
N ALA A 80 0.33 -25.91 11.00
CA ALA A 80 0.44 -24.83 11.98
C ALA A 80 1.53 -23.81 11.60
N TYR A 81 2.65 -24.27 11.02
CA TYR A 81 3.70 -23.38 10.50
C TYR A 81 3.19 -22.51 9.35
N TYR A 82 2.54 -23.10 8.35
CA TYR A 82 1.99 -22.36 7.20
C TYR A 82 0.85 -21.43 7.59
N GLU A 83 -0.01 -21.83 8.52
CA GLU A 83 -1.08 -20.99 9.04
C GLU A 83 -0.51 -19.74 9.72
N ARG A 84 0.52 -19.91 10.56
CA ARG A 84 1.22 -18.77 11.17
C ARG A 84 1.90 -17.87 10.14
N LEU A 85 2.55 -18.45 9.14
CA LEU A 85 3.22 -17.69 8.09
C LEU A 85 2.22 -16.88 7.26
N ASN A 86 1.08 -17.49 6.90
CA ASN A 86 0.01 -16.82 6.18
C ASN A 86 -0.61 -15.71 7.03
N ALA A 87 -0.83 -15.96 8.33
CA ALA A 87 -1.31 -14.96 9.26
C ALA A 87 -0.34 -13.77 9.40
N ASP A 88 0.97 -14.02 9.51
CA ASP A 88 2.00 -12.97 9.57
C ASP A 88 2.05 -12.16 8.26
N ARG A 89 1.99 -12.84 7.11
CA ARG A 89 1.93 -12.17 5.80
C ARG A 89 0.68 -11.31 5.66
N GLN A 90 -0.48 -11.83 6.05
CA GLN A 90 -1.73 -11.08 6.01
C GLN A 90 -1.68 -9.89 6.97
N ALA A 91 -1.13 -10.06 8.17
CA ALA A 91 -0.95 -8.99 9.13
C ALA A 91 -0.04 -7.87 8.60
N ARG A 92 1.09 -8.24 7.96
CA ARG A 92 2.01 -7.28 7.31
C ARG A 92 1.36 -6.57 6.12
N LEU A 93 0.56 -7.27 5.33
CA LEU A 93 -0.18 -6.66 4.22
C LEU A 93 -1.21 -5.68 4.76
N ASN A 94 -2.00 -6.08 5.76
CA ASN A 94 -3.00 -5.21 6.37
C ASN A 94 -2.35 -3.97 7.00
N SER A 95 -1.20 -4.11 7.69
CA SER A 95 -0.49 -2.97 8.26
C SER A 95 0.10 -2.05 7.18
N ALA A 96 0.71 -2.62 6.12
CA ALA A 96 1.22 -1.84 4.99
C ALA A 96 0.10 -1.09 4.26
N VAL A 97 -1.05 -1.74 4.02
CA VAL A 97 -2.23 -1.12 3.41
C VAL A 97 -2.81 -0.02 4.29
N ALA A 98 -2.88 -0.23 5.61
CA ALA A 98 -3.33 0.80 6.55
C ALA A 98 -2.38 2.01 6.55
N GLN A 99 -1.07 1.78 6.56
CA GLN A 99 -0.06 2.84 6.51
C GLN A 99 -0.09 3.59 5.17
N LEU A 100 -0.25 2.88 4.05
CA LEU A 100 -0.41 3.47 2.72
C LEU A 100 -1.70 4.29 2.62
N SER A 101 -2.81 3.79 3.16
CA SER A 101 -4.09 4.50 3.14
C SER A 101 -4.03 5.77 3.99
N ALA A 102 -3.43 5.70 5.18
CA ALA A 102 -3.19 6.88 6.02
C ALA A 102 -2.26 7.89 5.34
N THR A 103 -1.23 7.42 4.64
CA THR A 103 -0.31 8.27 3.87
C THR A 103 -1.00 8.90 2.67
N ASN A 104 -1.82 8.15 1.93
CA ASN A 104 -2.56 8.68 0.78
C ASN A 104 -3.58 9.72 1.21
N GLY A 105 -4.31 9.48 2.31
CA GLY A 105 -5.24 10.48 2.86
C GLY A 105 -4.54 11.80 3.22
N SER A 106 -3.33 11.74 3.81
CA SER A 106 -2.57 12.95 4.10
C SER A 106 -2.00 13.62 2.85
N LEU A 107 -1.64 12.84 1.81
CA LEU A 107 -1.22 13.38 0.51
C LEU A 107 -2.36 14.09 -0.21
N ASP A 108 -3.57 13.55 -0.17
CA ASP A 108 -4.76 14.15 -0.78
C ASP A 108 -5.10 15.48 -0.09
N GLU A 109 -5.02 15.54 1.24
CA GLU A 109 -5.19 16.77 2.01
C GLU A 109 -4.11 17.82 1.65
N LEU A 110 -2.84 17.40 1.54
CA LEU A 110 -1.75 18.27 1.11
C LEU A 110 -1.95 18.77 -0.33
N ALA A 111 -2.40 17.91 -1.24
CA ALA A 111 -2.67 18.28 -2.62
C ALA A 111 -3.82 19.29 -2.71
N ALA A 112 -4.92 19.06 -2.00
CA ALA A 112 -6.04 20.00 -1.92
C ALA A 112 -5.61 21.36 -1.34
N SER A 113 -4.76 21.37 -0.31
CA SER A 113 -4.18 22.62 0.22
C SER A 113 -3.34 23.36 -0.81
N VAL A 114 -2.47 22.66 -1.55
CA VAL A 114 -1.64 23.26 -2.60
C VAL A 114 -2.49 23.80 -3.76
N GLU A 115 -3.58 23.11 -4.12
CA GLU A 115 -4.53 23.55 -5.14
C GLU A 115 -5.24 24.85 -4.74
N LYS A 116 -5.79 24.93 -3.52
CA LYS A 116 -6.45 26.14 -3.00
C LYS A 116 -5.49 27.33 -2.89
N ARG A 117 -4.27 27.09 -2.42
CA ARG A 117 -3.19 28.10 -2.43
C ARG A 117 -2.85 28.54 -3.85
N HIS A 118 -2.85 27.62 -4.82
CA HIS A 118 -2.61 27.94 -6.22
C HIS A 118 -3.72 28.80 -6.82
N SER A 119 -5.00 28.53 -6.53
CA SER A 119 -6.10 29.38 -7.00
C SER A 119 -6.02 30.80 -6.42
N ALA A 120 -5.67 30.93 -5.14
CA ALA A 120 -5.43 32.22 -4.50
C ALA A 120 -4.27 32.99 -5.17
N LEU A 121 -3.18 32.29 -5.48
CA LEU A 121 -2.05 32.88 -6.22
C LEU A 121 -2.40 33.25 -7.64
N ALA A 122 -3.21 32.46 -8.32
CA ALA A 122 -3.66 32.78 -9.67
C ALA A 122 -4.46 34.09 -9.68
N MET A 123 -5.32 34.32 -8.67
CA MET A 123 -5.99 35.60 -8.48
C MET A 123 -5.01 36.74 -8.25
N LEU A 124 -4.06 36.57 -7.32
CA LEU A 124 -3.03 37.59 -7.06
C LEU A 124 -2.19 37.91 -8.30
N VAL A 125 -1.67 36.91 -9.02
CA VAL A 125 -0.88 37.10 -10.25
C VAL A 125 -1.71 37.71 -11.37
N SER A 126 -3.01 37.41 -11.42
CA SER A 126 -3.91 38.08 -12.37
C SER A 126 -3.98 39.59 -12.10
N ASP A 127 -3.88 40.02 -10.85
CA ASP A 127 -3.75 41.42 -10.47
C ASP A 127 -2.39 42.02 -10.84
N PHE A 128 -1.37 41.25 -11.19
CA PHE A 128 -0.11 41.79 -11.74
C PHE A 128 -0.09 41.93 -13.26
N LYS A 129 -1.12 41.44 -13.96
CA LYS A 129 -1.21 41.59 -15.42
C LYS A 129 -1.24 43.06 -15.82
N GLY A 130 -0.50 43.38 -16.87
CA GLY A 130 -0.39 44.73 -17.44
C GLY A 130 0.59 45.67 -16.72
N VAL A 131 1.24 45.23 -15.62
CA VAL A 131 2.26 46.05 -14.94
C VAL A 131 3.63 45.82 -15.59
N PRO A 132 4.32 46.88 -16.07
CA PRO A 132 5.63 46.74 -16.70
C PRO A 132 6.66 46.11 -15.75
N GLY A 133 7.37 45.08 -16.21
CA GLY A 133 8.40 44.36 -15.43
C GLY A 133 7.86 43.34 -14.43
N ALA A 134 6.55 43.27 -14.20
CA ALA A 134 5.97 42.31 -13.25
C ALA A 134 6.15 40.85 -13.71
N ALA A 135 6.02 40.58 -15.02
CA ALA A 135 6.18 39.23 -15.57
C ALA A 135 7.60 38.69 -15.38
N GLU A 136 8.61 39.55 -15.38
CA GLU A 136 10.01 39.16 -15.14
C GLU A 136 10.28 38.95 -13.65
N ALA A 137 9.76 39.84 -12.80
CA ALA A 137 9.91 39.73 -11.34
C ALA A 137 9.18 38.50 -10.76
N LEU A 138 8.04 38.12 -11.34
CA LEU A 138 7.22 36.99 -10.90
C LEU A 138 7.58 35.66 -11.58
N LYS A 139 8.70 35.61 -12.31
CA LYS A 139 9.10 34.40 -13.01
C LYS A 139 9.48 33.30 -12.01
N THR A 140 8.75 32.18 -12.06
CA THR A 140 9.09 30.99 -11.29
C THR A 140 10.09 30.12 -12.06
N ASN A 141 10.99 29.46 -11.35
CA ASN A 141 11.91 28.49 -11.95
C ASN A 141 11.26 27.11 -11.85
N PRO A 142 11.06 26.40 -12.98
CA PRO A 142 10.46 25.08 -12.93
C PRO A 142 11.35 24.16 -12.07
N PRO A 143 10.80 23.54 -11.02
CA PRO A 143 11.58 22.62 -10.21
C PRO A 143 12.03 21.44 -11.08
N ARG A 144 13.29 21.02 -10.98
CA ARG A 144 13.80 19.82 -11.66
C ARG A 144 13.23 18.58 -10.96
N LEU A 145 12.01 18.19 -11.34
CA LEU A 145 11.24 17.14 -10.64
C LEU A 145 11.28 15.76 -11.30
N LEU A 146 12.14 15.54 -12.30
CA LEU A 146 12.13 14.31 -13.11
C LEU A 146 12.46 13.02 -12.33
N ALA A 147 13.01 13.11 -11.12
CA ALA A 147 13.34 11.96 -10.27
C ALA A 147 12.83 12.09 -8.81
N ALA A 148 11.95 13.05 -8.52
CA ALA A 148 11.52 13.36 -7.15
C ALA A 148 10.29 12.54 -6.73
N THR A 149 10.23 12.14 -5.46
CA THR A 149 9.04 11.47 -4.88
C THR A 149 7.83 12.41 -4.91
N PRO A 150 6.57 11.91 -4.90
CA PRO A 150 5.38 12.78 -4.88
C PRO A 150 5.39 13.83 -3.76
N VAL A 151 5.82 13.43 -2.55
CA VAL A 151 5.98 14.34 -1.40
C VAL A 151 6.97 15.46 -1.71
N GLN A 152 8.13 15.13 -2.28
CA GLN A 152 9.15 16.13 -2.64
C GLN A 152 8.65 17.09 -3.71
N ARG A 153 7.83 16.62 -4.66
CA ARG A 153 7.20 17.48 -5.66
C ARG A 153 6.24 18.48 -5.03
N ILE A 154 5.34 18.02 -4.16
CA ILE A 154 4.39 18.88 -3.43
C ILE A 154 5.14 19.92 -2.59
N GLN A 155 6.18 19.51 -1.86
CA GLN A 155 7.01 20.42 -1.07
C GLN A 155 7.71 21.47 -1.95
N ALA A 156 8.30 21.05 -3.08
CA ALA A 156 8.93 21.96 -4.03
C ALA A 156 7.93 22.97 -4.60
N THR A 157 6.72 22.52 -4.98
CA THR A 157 5.63 23.41 -5.42
C THR A 157 5.24 24.40 -4.34
N ARG A 158 5.09 23.96 -3.08
CA ARG A 158 4.79 24.87 -1.96
C ARG A 158 5.88 25.92 -1.78
N MET A 159 7.16 25.52 -1.83
CA MET A 159 8.27 26.48 -1.73
C MET A 159 8.31 27.48 -2.89
N ASP A 160 7.92 27.06 -4.10
CA ASP A 160 7.81 27.96 -5.25
C ASP A 160 6.64 28.95 -5.09
N GLN A 161 5.51 28.49 -4.56
CA GLN A 161 4.38 29.35 -4.18
C GLN A 161 4.80 30.43 -3.17
N GLU A 162 5.60 30.09 -2.15
CA GLU A 162 6.10 31.06 -1.18
C GLU A 162 7.03 32.10 -1.82
N ARG A 163 7.97 31.65 -2.65
CA ARG A 163 8.89 32.56 -3.38
C ARG A 163 8.14 33.49 -4.31
N LEU A 164 7.07 33.02 -4.96
CA LEU A 164 6.26 33.83 -5.84
C LEU A 164 5.60 34.99 -5.09
N ILE A 165 5.06 34.74 -3.89
CA ILE A 165 4.49 35.79 -3.05
C ILE A 165 5.56 36.80 -2.63
N ASP A 166 6.72 36.31 -2.18
CA ASP A 166 7.81 37.19 -1.74
C ASP A 166 8.31 38.09 -2.87
N ASN A 167 8.42 37.54 -4.08
CA ASN A 167 8.77 38.30 -5.27
C ASN A 167 7.68 39.33 -5.62
N ALA A 168 6.40 38.98 -5.49
CA ALA A 168 5.29 39.90 -5.72
C ALA A 168 5.28 41.07 -4.74
N GLU A 169 5.43 40.78 -3.45
CA GLU A 169 5.53 41.78 -2.37
C GLU A 169 6.72 42.71 -2.61
N THR A 170 7.91 42.14 -2.82
CA THR A 170 9.14 42.91 -3.06
C THR A 170 9.03 43.79 -4.30
N PHE A 171 8.44 43.27 -5.38
CA PHE A 171 8.24 44.02 -6.62
C PHE A 171 7.28 45.19 -6.40
N ALA A 172 6.10 44.93 -5.82
CA ALA A 172 5.09 45.94 -5.56
C ALA A 172 5.61 47.04 -4.63
N LYS A 173 6.23 46.65 -3.51
CA LYS A 173 6.81 47.55 -2.52
C LYS A 173 7.93 48.41 -3.10
N SER A 174 8.91 47.81 -3.78
CA SER A 174 10.03 48.57 -4.36
C SER A 174 9.57 49.57 -5.44
N ARG A 175 8.55 49.20 -6.23
CA ARG A 175 7.98 50.10 -7.23
C ARG A 175 7.17 51.23 -6.59
N ALA A 176 6.37 50.93 -5.56
CA ALA A 176 5.65 51.94 -4.80
C ALA A 176 6.60 52.94 -4.14
N GLU A 177 7.67 52.46 -3.47
CA GLU A 177 8.67 53.32 -2.84
C GLU A 177 9.37 54.25 -3.83
N ARG A 178 9.76 53.75 -5.02
CA ARG A 178 10.31 54.59 -6.08
C ARG A 178 9.33 55.67 -6.55
N LEU A 179 8.05 55.34 -6.68
CA LEU A 179 7.01 56.30 -7.06
C LEU A 179 6.78 57.34 -5.95
N ARG A 180 6.75 56.92 -4.68
CA ARG A 180 6.65 57.83 -3.53
C ARG A 180 7.83 58.80 -3.48
N LEU A 181 9.05 58.31 -3.72
CA LEU A 181 10.24 59.16 -3.78
C LEU A 181 10.17 60.15 -4.95
N ALA A 182 9.79 59.70 -6.14
CA ALA A 182 9.65 60.56 -7.31
C ALA A 182 8.59 61.66 -7.09
N MET A 183 7.44 61.32 -6.51
CA MET A 183 6.42 62.30 -6.13
C MET A 183 6.94 63.30 -5.10
N ARG A 184 7.65 62.83 -4.06
CA ARG A 184 8.27 63.71 -3.06
C ARG A 184 9.28 64.67 -3.69
N MET A 185 10.10 64.19 -4.62
CA MET A 185 11.04 65.04 -5.37
C MET A 185 10.32 66.06 -6.25
N ALA A 186 9.14 65.74 -6.77
CA ALA A 186 8.26 66.66 -7.48
C ALA A 186 7.44 67.59 -6.57
N GLY A 187 7.64 67.54 -5.25
CA GLY A 187 6.91 68.35 -4.27
C GLY A 187 5.49 67.87 -3.98
N LEU A 188 5.13 66.65 -4.39
CA LEU A 188 3.82 66.05 -4.19
C LEU A 188 3.84 65.08 -3.01
N ASP A 189 2.78 65.11 -2.20
CA ASP A 189 2.58 64.10 -1.15
C ASP A 189 1.95 62.84 -1.74
N ALA A 190 2.72 61.75 -1.73
CA ALA A 190 2.29 60.46 -2.22
C ALA A 190 1.14 59.84 -1.39
N GLY A 191 1.01 60.21 -0.12
CA GLY A 191 -0.03 59.70 0.78
C GLY A 191 -1.45 60.08 0.33
N ASN A 192 -1.60 61.18 -0.41
CA ASN A 192 -2.89 61.61 -0.95
C ASN A 192 -3.37 60.76 -2.13
N TYR A 193 -2.49 59.93 -2.70
CA TYR A 193 -2.79 59.11 -3.89
C TYR A 193 -2.92 57.61 -3.60
N THR A 194 -2.57 57.17 -2.39
CA THR A 194 -2.77 55.79 -1.93
C THR A 194 -4.12 55.66 -1.23
N GLY A 195 -4.96 54.71 -1.68
CA GLY A 195 -6.29 54.48 -1.11
C GLY A 195 -6.26 53.68 0.19
N ARG A 196 -7.34 53.78 0.99
CA ARG A 196 -7.55 52.96 2.19
C ARG A 196 -8.00 51.53 1.81
N GLY A 197 -7.06 50.70 1.37
CA GLY A 197 -7.21 49.24 1.28
C GLY A 197 -7.33 48.66 -0.13
N ALA A 198 -6.75 47.47 -0.33
CA ALA A 198 -6.91 46.69 -1.55
C ALA A 198 -8.22 45.90 -1.53
N SER A 199 -9.04 46.06 -2.57
CA SER A 199 -10.13 45.13 -2.86
C SER A 199 -9.60 44.04 -3.79
N LEU A 200 -9.34 42.85 -3.24
CA LEU A 200 -9.16 41.63 -4.02
C LEU A 200 -10.50 41.34 -4.71
N GLY A 201 -10.56 41.47 -6.04
CA GLY A 201 -11.80 41.42 -6.81
C GLY A 201 -12.60 40.14 -6.57
N GLY A 202 -13.66 40.25 -5.77
CA GLY A 202 -14.58 39.18 -5.36
C GLY A 202 -15.71 39.74 -4.49
N PRO A 203 -16.73 38.94 -4.10
CA PRO A 203 -17.85 39.40 -3.27
C PRO A 203 -17.34 40.17 -2.06
N LEU A 204 -17.99 41.31 -1.76
CA LEU A 204 -17.61 42.38 -0.84
C LEU A 204 -17.42 41.96 0.64
N ILE A 205 -16.57 40.98 0.92
CA ILE A 205 -15.98 40.83 2.24
C ILE A 205 -14.85 41.84 2.28
N GLU A 206 -15.00 42.84 3.13
CA GLU A 206 -13.95 43.82 3.38
C GLU A 206 -12.66 43.06 3.66
N ALA A 207 -11.70 43.18 2.75
CA ALA A 207 -10.38 42.56 2.82
C ALA A 207 -9.59 42.94 4.10
N LYS A 208 -10.17 43.74 5.00
CA LYS A 208 -9.60 44.15 6.27
C LYS A 208 -9.27 43.01 7.22
N ASP A 209 -9.98 41.88 7.16
CA ASP A 209 -9.70 40.75 8.06
C ASP A 209 -9.04 39.57 7.31
N PRO A 210 -7.74 39.30 7.53
CA PRO A 210 -7.05 38.17 6.92
C PRO A 210 -7.68 36.81 7.28
N ARG A 211 -8.41 36.72 8.41
CA ARG A 211 -9.13 35.50 8.81
C ARG A 211 -10.32 35.20 7.92
N ALA A 212 -11.08 36.23 7.55
CA ALA A 212 -12.20 36.09 6.64
C ALA A 212 -11.72 35.71 5.24
N LEU A 213 -10.58 36.27 4.81
CA LEU A 213 -9.93 35.89 3.56
C LEU A 213 -9.46 34.43 3.58
N ALA A 214 -8.87 33.98 4.69
CA ALA A 214 -8.46 32.58 4.87
C ALA A 214 -9.63 31.61 4.72
N ALA A 215 -10.78 31.94 5.31
CA ALA A 215 -11.99 31.11 5.23
C ALA A 215 -12.58 31.04 3.81
N VAL A 216 -12.57 32.14 3.05
CA VAL A 216 -13.08 32.16 1.67
C VAL A 216 -12.16 31.40 0.71
N LEU A 217 -10.85 31.59 0.88
CA LEU A 217 -9.86 30.93 0.04
C LEU A 217 -9.59 29.49 0.47
N ASP A 218 -10.09 29.10 1.66
CA ASP A 218 -9.88 27.79 2.27
C ASP A 218 -8.38 27.45 2.38
N VAL A 219 -7.62 28.45 2.84
CA VAL A 219 -6.17 28.42 3.06
C VAL A 219 -5.85 28.79 4.51
N ASP A 220 -4.61 28.54 4.93
CA ASP A 220 -4.13 28.96 6.25
C ASP A 220 -4.07 30.49 6.42
N GLU A 221 -4.28 30.94 7.66
CA GLU A 221 -4.34 32.37 8.02
C GLU A 221 -3.02 33.11 7.73
N GLU A 222 -1.88 32.43 7.89
CA GLU A 222 -0.57 33.01 7.58
C GLU A 222 -0.43 33.32 6.08
N PHE A 223 -0.76 32.34 5.23
CA PHE A 223 -0.76 32.52 3.78
C PHE A 223 -1.75 33.59 3.33
N ALA A 224 -2.98 33.58 3.86
CA ALA A 224 -3.98 34.61 3.57
C ALA A 224 -3.48 36.01 3.94
N THR A 225 -2.80 36.15 5.08
CA THR A 225 -2.21 37.42 5.52
C THR A 225 -1.15 37.91 4.53
N ARG A 226 -0.32 37.02 3.99
CA ARG A 226 0.73 37.37 3.02
C ARG A 226 0.14 37.75 1.66
N ILE A 227 -0.86 37.00 1.17
CA ILE A 227 -1.62 37.37 -0.04
C ILE A 227 -2.26 38.75 0.14
N HIS A 228 -2.88 39.01 1.28
CA HIS A 228 -3.49 40.30 1.58
C HIS A 228 -2.46 41.45 1.58
N ARG A 229 -1.28 41.26 2.20
CA ARG A 229 -0.20 42.26 2.18
C ARG A 229 0.29 42.53 0.76
N ALA A 230 0.60 41.49 0.00
CA ALA A 230 1.06 41.63 -1.37
C ALA A 230 0.01 42.32 -2.27
N ALA A 231 -1.28 42.02 -2.07
CA ALA A 231 -2.38 42.70 -2.76
C ALA A 231 -2.51 44.17 -2.36
N THR A 232 -2.32 44.49 -1.08
CA THR A 232 -2.31 45.87 -0.56
C THR A 232 -1.16 46.69 -1.15
N ASP A 233 0.06 46.16 -1.10
CA ASP A 233 1.23 46.80 -1.68
C ASP A 233 1.07 47.02 -3.19
N MET A 234 0.43 46.06 -3.86
CA MET A 234 0.13 46.16 -5.29
C MET A 234 -0.91 47.23 -5.61
N SER A 235 -1.99 47.31 -4.83
CA SER A 235 -3.00 48.35 -4.93
C SER A 235 -2.37 49.74 -4.77
N ASP A 236 -1.55 49.92 -3.74
CA ASP A 236 -0.82 51.16 -3.49
C ASP A 236 0.09 51.52 -4.67
N MET A 237 0.86 50.55 -5.16
CA MET A 237 1.74 50.74 -6.30
C MET A 237 0.96 51.16 -7.55
N ARG A 238 -0.19 50.53 -7.84
CA ARG A 238 -1.04 50.88 -8.97
C ARG A 238 -1.63 52.28 -8.83
N ALA A 239 -2.13 52.63 -7.66
CA ALA A 239 -2.71 53.95 -7.40
C ALA A 239 -1.67 55.05 -7.61
N LEU A 240 -0.45 54.86 -7.08
CA LEU A 240 0.68 55.76 -7.30
C LEU A 240 1.08 55.84 -8.78
N ASN A 241 1.11 54.71 -9.50
CA ASN A 241 1.47 54.70 -10.91
C ASN A 241 0.42 55.41 -11.78
N GLN A 242 -0.87 55.22 -11.49
CA GLN A 242 -1.95 55.93 -12.16
C GLN A 242 -1.93 57.44 -11.88
N ALA A 243 -1.65 57.83 -10.64
CA ALA A 243 -1.47 59.24 -10.29
C ALA A 243 -0.29 59.84 -11.06
N ALA A 244 0.86 59.16 -11.12
CA ALA A 244 2.02 59.60 -11.88
C ALA A 244 1.73 59.80 -13.38
N GLN A 245 0.88 58.96 -13.99
CA GLN A 245 0.49 59.10 -15.41
C GLN A 245 -0.42 60.31 -15.69
N LYS A 246 -1.22 60.74 -14.69
CA LYS A 246 -2.13 61.89 -14.81
C LYS A 246 -1.42 63.22 -14.56
N LEU A 247 -0.28 63.19 -13.88
CA LEU A 247 0.47 64.39 -13.55
C LEU A 247 1.24 64.90 -14.79
N PRO A 248 1.28 66.23 -15.02
CA PRO A 248 1.81 66.85 -16.24
C PRO A 248 3.33 66.70 -16.44
N PHE A 249 4.04 66.03 -15.53
CA PHE A 249 5.48 65.78 -15.63
C PHE A 249 5.84 64.63 -16.60
N PHE A 250 4.86 63.96 -17.22
CA PHE A 250 5.09 62.82 -18.11
C PHE A 250 5.70 63.19 -19.47
N ARG A 251 5.78 64.48 -19.83
CA ARG A 251 6.46 64.94 -21.05
C ARG A 251 7.63 65.87 -20.71
N PRO A 252 8.88 65.42 -20.87
CA PRO A 252 9.97 66.37 -21.07
C PRO A 252 9.72 67.05 -22.42
N THR A 253 9.48 68.36 -22.41
CA THR A 253 9.68 69.22 -23.59
C THR A 253 11.17 69.38 -23.84
#